data_AF-A0A363MYI8-F1
#
_entry.id   AF-A0A363MYI8-F1
#
_cell.length_a   1.000
_cell.length_b   1.000
_cell.length_c   1.000
_cell.angle_alpha   90.00
_cell.angle_beta   90.00
_cell.angle_gamma   90.00
#
_symmetry.space_group_name_H-M   'P 1'
#
loop_
_entity.id
_entity.type
_entity.pdbx_description
1 polymer ?
#
loop_
_entity_poly.entity_id
_entity_poly.type
_entity_poly.pdbx_seq_one_letter_code
_entity_poly.pdbx_strand_id
1 'polypeptide(L)'
;MKKLIEKILLKESIEFNGSITELKEKIQIVTERKFKFEWISENDFKILSKISVGTFILNSNPGYFEGIRGFGKLTELKNGKTIIDWNTKLRVELYFAGILPTLTFIVSFLSSDKTPLWSF
;
A
#
# COMPACT_ATOMS: atom_id res chain seq x y z
N MET A 1 2.51 -1.55 21.09
CA MET A 1 1.97 -0.84 19.91
C MET A 1 3.00 -0.60 18.80
N LYS A 2 4.14 0.06 19.06
CA LYS A 2 5.17 0.34 18.01
C LYS A 2 5.62 -0.89 17.20
N LYS A 3 5.99 -2.00 17.87
CA LYS A 3 6.41 -3.25 17.20
C LYS A 3 5.35 -3.90 16.29
N LEU A 4 4.06 -3.73 16.62
CA LEU A 4 2.96 -4.27 15.80
C LEU A 4 2.76 -3.41 14.56
N ILE A 5 2.78 -2.08 14.72
CA ILE A 5 2.70 -1.12 13.61
C ILE A 5 3.90 -1.28 12.66
N GLU A 6 5.11 -1.52 13.19
CA GLU A 6 6.31 -1.81 12.39
C GLU A 6 6.22 -3.12 11.61
N LYS A 7 5.50 -4.14 12.12
CA LYS A 7 5.23 -5.38 11.37
C LYS A 7 4.16 -5.20 10.29
N ILE A 8 3.28 -4.23 10.46
CA ILE A 8 2.15 -3.95 9.57
C ILE A 8 2.62 -3.11 8.37
N LEU A 9 3.51 -2.14 8.61
CA LEU A 9 4.11 -1.34 7.55
C LEU A 9 5.25 -2.13 6.92
N LEU A 10 5.12 -2.51 5.65
CA LEU A 10 6.22 -3.10 4.90
C LEU A 10 7.22 -1.98 4.59
N LYS A 11 8.37 -2.05 5.26
CA LYS A 11 9.53 -1.20 5.02
C LYS A 11 10.62 -2.05 4.41
N GLU A 12 11.10 -1.65 3.25
CA GLU A 12 12.16 -2.37 2.54
C GLU A 12 13.10 -1.37 1.88
N SER A 13 14.39 -1.67 1.89
CA SER A 13 15.41 -0.84 1.22
C SER A 13 16.13 -1.71 0.21
N ILE A 14 16.23 -1.22 -1.02
CA ILE A 14 16.88 -1.93 -2.12
C ILE A 14 17.99 -1.06 -2.68
N GLU A 15 19.16 -1.66 -2.92
CA GLU A 15 20.29 -1.00 -3.57
C GLU A 15 20.19 -1.19 -5.08
N PHE A 16 20.23 -0.07 -5.81
CA PHE A 16 20.26 -0.01 -7.26
C PHE A 16 21.66 0.40 -7.71
N ASN A 17 22.28 -0.43 -8.55
CA ASN A 17 23.56 -0.11 -9.18
C ASN A 17 23.30 0.82 -10.37
N GLY A 18 23.27 2.12 -10.09
CA GLY A 18 23.08 3.18 -11.08
C GLY A 18 22.64 4.48 -10.41
N SER A 19 22.65 5.57 -11.18
CA SER A 19 22.24 6.89 -10.71
C SER A 19 20.72 7.01 -10.60
N ILE A 20 20.26 8.03 -9.88
CA ILE A 20 18.84 8.39 -9.80
C ILE A 20 18.27 8.67 -11.19
N THR A 21 19.05 9.29 -12.07
CA THR A 21 18.64 9.61 -13.45
C THR A 21 18.41 8.35 -14.27
N GLU A 22 19.34 7.39 -14.23
CA GLU A 22 19.19 6.09 -14.91
C GLU A 22 17.98 5.31 -14.39
N LEU A 23 17.74 5.38 -13.07
CA LEU A 23 16.57 4.75 -12.46
C LEU A 23 15.27 5.38 -12.98
N LYS A 24 15.21 6.71 -13.07
CA LYS A 24 14.04 7.45 -13.59
C LYS A 24 13.75 7.08 -15.05
N GLU A 25 14.76 7.00 -15.88
CA GLU A 25 14.64 6.59 -17.28
C GLU A 25 14.07 5.17 -17.41
N LYS A 26 14.64 4.21 -16.65
CA LYS A 26 14.13 2.83 -16.63
C LYS A 26 12.68 2.75 -16.15
N ILE A 27 12.29 3.60 -15.21
CA ILE A 27 10.90 3.67 -14.73
C ILE A 27 9.99 4.27 -15.82
N GLN A 28 10.39 5.28 -16.58
CA GLN A 28 9.52 5.86 -17.61
C GLN A 28 9.25 4.92 -18.80
N ILE A 29 10.17 4.01 -19.13
CA ILE A 29 10.06 3.12 -20.31
C ILE A 29 8.98 2.04 -20.15
N VAL A 30 8.51 1.74 -18.93
CA VAL A 30 7.55 0.64 -18.70
C VAL A 30 6.11 1.13 -18.92
N THR A 31 5.55 0.83 -20.10
CA THR A 31 4.28 1.36 -20.62
C THR A 31 3.02 0.76 -19.97
N GLU A 32 3.06 -0.49 -19.50
CA GLU A 32 1.92 -1.14 -18.83
C GLU A 32 2.22 -1.41 -17.35
N ARG A 33 1.58 -0.62 -16.48
CA ARG A 33 1.73 -0.78 -15.03
C ARG A 33 0.39 -1.09 -14.39
N LYS A 34 0.38 -2.15 -13.58
CA LYS A 34 -0.69 -2.49 -12.62
C LYS A 34 -0.82 -1.45 -11.50
N PHE A 35 0.09 -0.49 -11.47
CA PHE A 35 0.16 0.58 -10.50
C PHE A 35 0.36 1.93 -11.21
N LYS A 36 -0.24 2.98 -10.66
CA LYS A 36 0.04 4.36 -11.04
C LYS A 36 1.30 4.80 -10.31
N PHE A 37 2.25 5.36 -11.03
CA PHE A 37 3.50 5.88 -10.48
C PHE A 37 3.46 7.40 -10.62
N GLU A 38 3.73 8.13 -9.53
CA GLU A 38 3.77 9.59 -9.54
C GLU A 38 4.98 10.08 -8.75
N TRP A 39 5.76 10.98 -9.34
CA TRP A 39 6.82 11.69 -8.64
C TRP A 39 6.20 12.77 -7.74
N ILE A 40 6.66 12.84 -6.49
CA ILE A 40 6.27 13.87 -5.53
C ILE A 40 7.34 14.95 -5.48
N SER A 41 8.60 14.55 -5.57
CA SER A 41 9.77 15.42 -5.61
C SER A 41 10.83 14.83 -6.54
N GLU A 42 12.02 15.44 -6.57
CA GLU A 42 13.14 14.91 -7.33
C GLU A 42 13.55 13.50 -6.88
N ASN A 43 13.43 13.22 -5.58
CA ASN A 43 13.89 11.95 -5.00
C ASN A 43 12.74 11.13 -4.37
N ASP A 44 11.56 11.70 -4.24
CA ASP A 44 10.41 11.03 -3.64
C ASP A 44 9.36 10.68 -4.68
N PHE A 45 8.80 9.49 -4.59
CA PHE A 45 7.72 9.04 -5.44
C PHE A 45 6.67 8.27 -4.66
N LYS A 46 5.47 8.21 -5.22
CA LYS A 46 4.37 7.37 -4.76
C LYS A 46 3.97 6.38 -5.83
N ILE A 47 3.61 5.20 -5.38
CA ILE A 47 3.02 4.15 -6.19
C ILE A 47 1.63 3.86 -5.64
N LEU A 48 0.63 3.84 -6.52
CA LEU A 48 -0.73 3.49 -6.19
C LEU A 48 -1.13 2.24 -6.97
N SER A 49 -1.45 1.14 -6.28
CA SER A 49 -1.98 -0.03 -6.98
C SER A 49 -3.34 0.27 -7.62
N LYS A 50 -3.53 -0.10 -8.89
CA LYS A 50 -4.83 -0.01 -9.57
C LYS A 50 -5.81 -1.10 -9.09
N ILE A 51 -5.32 -2.14 -8.41
CA ILE A 51 -6.14 -3.25 -7.90
C ILE A 51 -5.70 -3.52 -6.46
N SER A 52 -6.63 -3.47 -5.50
CA SER A 52 -6.36 -3.93 -4.13
C SER A 52 -7.50 -4.81 -3.63
N VAL A 53 -7.13 -5.91 -2.98
CA VAL A 53 -8.07 -6.80 -2.29
C VAL A 53 -8.69 -6.01 -1.13
N GLY A 54 -10.01 -5.89 -1.11
CA GLY A 54 -10.76 -4.97 -0.23
C GLY A 54 -11.14 -3.63 -0.87
N THR A 55 -10.83 -3.43 -2.15
CA THR A 55 -11.18 -2.22 -2.90
C THR A 55 -11.88 -2.63 -4.19
N PHE A 56 -13.16 -3.01 -4.07
CA PHE A 56 -14.07 -2.93 -5.20
C PHE A 56 -13.96 -1.50 -5.73
N ILE A 57 -13.39 -1.33 -6.93
CA ILE A 57 -13.53 -0.08 -7.66
C ILE A 57 -15.01 -0.04 -8.07
N LEU A 58 -15.85 0.46 -7.16
CA LEU A 58 -17.16 0.96 -7.51
C LEU A 58 -16.90 2.17 -8.40
N ASN A 59 -17.18 2.01 -9.69
CA ASN A 59 -17.01 2.98 -10.77
C ASN A 59 -17.76 4.32 -10.57
N SER A 60 -18.28 4.61 -9.37
CA SER A 60 -19.10 5.78 -9.09
C SER A 60 -18.38 6.91 -8.33
N ASN A 61 -17.19 6.69 -7.72
CA ASN A 61 -16.51 7.79 -7.02
C ASN A 61 -14.97 7.63 -6.86
N PRO A 62 -14.15 8.22 -7.76
CA PRO A 62 -12.70 8.04 -7.77
C PRO A 62 -11.95 8.69 -6.58
N GLY A 63 -12.62 9.50 -5.75
CA GLY A 63 -11.98 10.21 -4.62
C GLY A 63 -11.90 9.43 -3.30
N TYR A 64 -12.66 8.35 -3.13
CA TYR A 64 -12.82 7.71 -1.80
C TYR A 64 -11.96 6.46 -1.60
N PHE A 65 -11.55 5.80 -2.69
CA PHE A 65 -10.93 4.47 -2.62
C PHE A 65 -9.69 4.34 -3.51
N GLU A 66 -8.63 5.08 -3.19
CA GLU A 66 -7.28 4.85 -3.71
C GLU A 66 -6.69 3.55 -3.11
N GLY A 67 -6.32 2.52 -3.90
CA GLY A 67 -5.79 1.24 -3.40
C GLY A 67 -4.50 1.29 -2.54
N ILE A 68 -3.65 0.25 -2.60
CA ILE A 68 -2.41 0.23 -1.78
C ILE A 68 -1.50 1.38 -2.22
N ARG A 69 -1.15 2.26 -1.28
CA ARG A 69 -0.21 3.37 -1.47
C ARG A 69 1.17 2.99 -0.93
N GLY A 70 2.14 2.94 -1.82
CA GLY A 70 3.57 2.86 -1.49
C GLY A 70 4.23 4.22 -1.67
N PHE A 71 5.16 4.54 -0.79
CA PHE A 71 6.03 5.70 -0.87
C PHE A 71 7.47 5.22 -1.01
N GLY A 72 8.19 5.79 -1.96
CA GLY A 72 9.58 5.50 -2.20
C GLY A 72 10.43 6.76 -2.06
N LYS A 73 11.58 6.64 -1.42
CA LYS A 73 12.59 7.69 -1.35
C LYS A 73 13.89 7.19 -1.95
N LEU A 74 14.48 8.02 -2.81
CA LEU A 74 15.76 7.77 -3.45
C LEU A 74 16.86 8.51 -2.70
N THR A 75 17.94 7.80 -2.40
CA THR A 75 19.14 8.39 -1.79
C THR A 75 20.35 7.98 -2.61
N GLU A 76 21.05 8.96 -3.18
CA GLU A 76 22.28 8.71 -3.91
C GLU A 76 23.44 8.41 -2.95
N LEU A 77 24.19 7.35 -3.24
CA LEU A 77 25.37 6.94 -2.51
C LEU A 77 26.63 7.45 -3.22
N LYS A 78 27.68 7.71 -2.43
CA LYS A 78 28.97 8.24 -2.90
C LYS A 78 29.69 7.36 -3.94
N ASN A 79 29.23 6.14 -4.16
CA ASN A 79 29.79 5.17 -5.11
C ASN A 79 29.01 5.10 -6.44
N GLY A 80 28.14 6.08 -6.74
CA GLY A 80 27.34 6.10 -7.96
C GLY A 80 26.17 5.11 -7.95
N LYS A 81 25.79 4.63 -6.76
CA LYS A 81 24.64 3.75 -6.54
C LYS A 81 23.50 4.53 -5.91
N THR A 82 22.30 3.98 -6.00
CA THR A 82 21.08 4.59 -5.43
C THR A 82 20.42 3.64 -4.46
N ILE A 83 20.12 4.09 -3.24
CA ILE A 83 19.24 3.37 -2.32
C ILE A 83 17.80 3.79 -2.60
N ILE A 84 16.91 2.79 -2.67
CA ILE A 84 15.47 2.97 -2.80
C ILE A 84 14.81 2.49 -1.51
N ASP A 85 14.38 3.44 -0.68
CA ASP A 85 13.67 3.19 0.56
C ASP A 85 12.16 3.16 0.31
N TRP A 86 11.54 2.00 0.51
CA TRP A 86 10.11 1.76 0.32
C TRP A 86 9.37 1.71 1.64
N ASN A 87 8.22 2.36 1.70
CA ASN A 87 7.28 2.27 2.80
C ASN A 87 5.86 2.13 2.25
N THR A 88 5.13 1.09 2.65
CA THR A 88 3.70 0.99 2.35
C THR A 88 2.87 1.68 3.43
N LYS A 89 1.84 2.42 3.02
CA LYS A 89 0.82 2.96 3.93
C LYS A 89 -0.35 1.99 3.94
N LEU A 90 -0.49 1.23 5.03
CA LEU A 90 -1.61 0.30 5.19
C LEU A 90 -2.86 1.05 5.66
N ARG A 91 -4.01 0.70 5.08
CA ARG A 91 -5.32 1.28 5.40
C ARG A 91 -5.84 0.68 6.72
N VAL A 92 -6.05 1.50 7.74
CA VAL A 92 -6.65 1.09 9.01
C VAL A 92 -8.06 0.53 8.82
N GLU A 93 -8.74 0.98 7.76
CA GLU A 93 -10.07 0.52 7.35
C GLU A 93 -10.09 -0.99 7.02
N LEU A 94 -8.98 -1.55 6.53
CA LEU A 94 -8.89 -2.99 6.24
C LEU A 94 -8.92 -3.82 7.53
N TYR A 95 -8.36 -3.29 8.62
CA TYR A 95 -8.44 -3.92 9.93
C TYR A 95 -9.85 -3.87 10.48
N PHE A 96 -10.55 -2.74 10.35
CA PHE A 96 -11.96 -2.65 10.75
C PHE A 96 -12.83 -3.60 9.93
N ALA A 97 -12.62 -3.67 8.61
CA ALA A 97 -13.34 -4.58 7.72
C ALA A 97 -13.09 -6.07 8.03
N GLY A 98 -11.93 -6.45 8.58
CA GLY A 98 -11.66 -7.83 8.98
C GLY A 98 -12.06 -8.16 10.43
N ILE A 99 -11.76 -7.25 11.37
CA ILE A 99 -11.90 -7.47 12.81
C ILE A 99 -13.37 -7.35 13.24
N LEU A 100 -14.13 -6.38 12.72
CA LEU A 100 -15.53 -6.21 13.13
C LEU A 100 -16.39 -7.41 12.72
N PRO A 101 -16.36 -7.91 11.47
CA PRO A 101 -17.16 -9.07 11.08
C PRO A 101 -16.76 -10.34 11.84
N THR A 102 -15.45 -10.56 12.03
CA THR A 102 -14.96 -11.72 12.80
C THR A 102 -15.40 -11.68 14.26
N LEU A 103 -15.33 -10.51 14.92
CA LEU A 103 -15.86 -10.34 16.28
C LEU A 103 -17.37 -10.58 16.33
N THR A 104 -18.14 -10.01 15.40
CA THR A 104 -19.59 -10.23 15.37
C THR A 104 -19.96 -11.68 15.10
N PHE A 105 -19.18 -12.39 14.28
CA PHE A 105 -19.36 -13.80 14.01
C PHE A 105 -19.08 -14.64 15.26
N ILE A 106 -17.98 -14.38 15.98
CA ILE A 106 -17.64 -15.04 17.24
C ILE A 106 -18.74 -14.82 18.29
N VAL A 107 -19.20 -13.58 18.46
CA VAL A 107 -20.27 -13.25 19.42
C VAL A 107 -21.58 -13.94 19.05
N SER A 108 -21.96 -13.94 17.77
CA SER A 108 -23.18 -14.62 17.31
C SER A 108 -23.08 -16.13 17.49
N PHE A 109 -21.92 -16.72 17.19
CA PHE A 109 -21.66 -18.16 17.40
C PHE A 109 -21.77 -18.56 18.88
N LEU A 110 -21.22 -17.74 19.78
CA LEU A 110 -21.27 -18.00 21.23
C LEU A 110 -22.65 -17.73 21.84
N SER A 111 -23.40 -16.76 21.30
CA SER A 111 -24.70 -16.36 21.85
C SER A 111 -25.88 -17.17 21.31
N SER A 112 -25.67 -18.03 20.30
CA SER A 112 -26.74 -18.76 19.59
C SER A 112 -27.83 -17.85 19.00
N ASP A 113 -27.54 -16.55 18.89
CA ASP A 113 -28.44 -15.56 18.31
C ASP A 113 -28.26 -15.48 16.79
N LYS A 114 -29.32 -15.07 16.08
CA LYS A 114 -29.28 -14.85 14.64
C LYS A 114 -28.24 -13.77 14.32
N THR A 115 -27.23 -14.12 13.53
CA THR A 115 -26.20 -13.18 13.05
C THR A 115 -26.86 -11.94 12.42
N PRO A 116 -26.47 -10.71 12.80
CA PRO A 116 -27.03 -9.49 12.23
C PRO A 116 -26.80 -9.43 10.72
N LEU A 117 -27.76 -8.94 9.94
CA LEU A 117 -27.68 -8.92 8.47
C LEU A 117 -26.49 -8.11 7.90
N TRP A 118 -25.95 -7.17 8.70
CA TRP A 118 -24.78 -6.34 8.37
C TRP A 118 -23.44 -7.01 8.71
N SER A 119 -23.44 -8.23 9.26
CA SER A 119 -22.22 -9.02 9.45
C SER A 119 -21.80 -9.82 8.19
N PHE A 120 -22.55 -9.70 7.09
CA PHE A 120 -22.29 -10.31 5.79
C PHE A 120 -21.84 -9.28 4.76
#